data_AF-A0A327T6Y0-F1
#
_entry.id   AF-A0A327T6Y0-F1
#
_cell.length_a   1.000
_cell.length_b   1.000
_cell.length_c   1.000
_cell.angle_alpha   90.00
_cell.angle_beta   90.00
_cell.angle_gamma   90.00
#
_symmetry.space_group_name_H-M   'P 1'
#
loop_
_entity.id
_entity.type
_entity.pdbx_description
1 polymer ?
#
loop_
_entity_poly.entity_id
_entity_poly.type
_entity_poly.pdbx_seq_one_letter_code
_entity_poly.pdbx_strand_id
1 'polypeptide(L)'
;MKQFYESYKDSPKLSTLLREISWSHNLSIFSRCKTTEEREFYLRIAKNENYSFRELERQITSGIFERTMIGNSKVSTALTYPFSKLTIL
;
A
#
# COMPACT_ATOMS: atom_id res chain seq x y z
N MET A 1 1.34 -3.66 19.99
CA MET A 1 2.28 -2.72 19.34
C MET A 1 3.67 -3.28 19.06
N LYS A 2 4.22 -4.20 19.85
CA LYS A 2 5.56 -4.79 19.61
C LYS A 2 5.71 -5.41 18.21
N GLN A 3 4.75 -6.22 17.74
CA GLN A 3 4.80 -6.85 16.42
C GLN A 3 4.85 -5.85 15.25
N PHE A 4 4.09 -4.76 15.34
CA PHE A 4 4.14 -3.67 14.34
C PHE A 4 5.51 -2.98 14.37
N TYR A 5 6.02 -2.67 15.57
CA TYR A 5 7.36 -2.09 15.69
C TYR A 5 8.43 -3.03 15.10
N GLU A 6 8.42 -4.31 15.44
CA GLU A 6 9.38 -5.28 14.93
C GLU A 6 9.29 -5.46 13.41
N SER A 7 8.11 -5.32 12.84
CA SER A 7 7.88 -5.45 11.39
C SER A 7 8.34 -4.22 10.60
N TYR A 8 8.39 -3.05 11.23
CA TYR A 8 8.71 -1.78 10.56
C TYR A 8 9.95 -1.07 11.13
N LYS A 9 10.64 -1.63 12.12
CA LYS A 9 11.85 -1.02 12.73
C LYS A 9 12.93 -0.70 11.70
N ASP A 10 13.04 -1.54 10.66
CA ASP A 10 14.01 -1.40 9.57
C ASP A 10 13.44 -0.56 8.42
N SER A 11 12.23 -0.03 8.56
CA SER A 11 11.50 0.76 7.55
C SER A 11 10.84 2.01 8.17
N PRO A 12 11.62 3.03 8.57
CA PRO A 12 11.12 4.22 9.29
C PRO A 12 10.04 5.00 8.53
N LYS A 13 10.07 4.94 7.19
CA LYS A 13 9.05 5.53 6.31
C LYS A 13 7.67 4.92 6.56
N LEU A 14 7.59 3.61 6.75
CA LEU A 14 6.34 2.90 7.00
C LEU A 14 5.81 3.20 8.39
N SER A 15 6.67 3.31 9.40
CA SER A 15 6.27 3.74 10.75
C SER A 15 5.63 5.14 10.76
N THR A 16 5.98 5.99 9.80
CA THR A 16 5.35 7.32 9.64
C THR A 16 4.00 7.21 8.97
N LEU A 17 3.89 6.50 7.84
CA LEU A 17 2.62 6.27 7.13
C LEU A 17 1.57 5.57 8.01
N LEU A 18 2.00 4.64 8.87
CA LEU A 18 1.12 3.91 9.80
C LEU A 18 0.36 4.85 10.75
N ARG A 19 0.96 5.98 11.11
CA ARG A 19 0.37 6.98 12.01
C ARG A 19 -0.62 7.89 11.31
N GLU A 20 -0.66 7.86 9.98
CA GLU A 20 -1.50 8.73 9.15
C GLU A 20 -2.81 8.07 8.72
N ILE A 21 -2.98 6.77 8.98
CA ILE A 21 -4.21 6.03 8.69
C ILE A 21 -4.80 5.39 9.95
N SER A 22 -6.09 5.06 9.92
CA SER A 22 -6.75 4.51 11.10
C SER A 22 -6.23 3.10 11.45
N TRP A 23 -6.35 2.74 12.73
CA TRP A 23 -5.88 1.46 13.24
C TRP A 23 -6.48 0.25 12.52
N SER A 24 -7.76 0.31 12.14
CA SER A 24 -8.41 -0.77 11.39
C SER A 24 -7.76 -1.00 10.02
N HIS A 25 -7.38 0.07 9.32
CA HIS A 25 -6.66 -0.05 8.03
C HIS A 25 -5.30 -0.71 8.24
N ASN A 26 -4.56 -0.28 9.26
CA ASN A 26 -3.27 -0.86 9.60
C ASN A 26 -3.36 -2.37 9.89
N LEU A 27 -4.39 -2.79 10.63
CA LEU A 27 -4.60 -4.20 10.95
C LEU A 27 -4.94 -5.03 9.71
N SER A 28 -5.80 -4.50 8.84
CA SER A 28 -6.12 -5.13 7.56
C SER A 28 -4.86 -5.33 6.71
N ILE A 29 -4.11 -4.27 6.44
CA ILE A 29 -2.88 -4.32 5.65
C ILE A 29 -1.87 -5.29 6.27
N PHE A 30 -1.68 -5.25 7.59
CA PHE A 30 -0.73 -6.13 8.27
C PHE A 30 -1.12 -7.61 8.15
N SER A 31 -2.41 -7.92 8.24
CA SER A 31 -2.92 -9.30 8.21
C SER A 31 -2.98 -9.90 6.80
N ARG A 32 -3.22 -9.08 5.77
CA ARG A 32 -3.45 -9.52 4.40
C ARG A 32 -2.18 -9.48 3.55
N CYS A 33 -1.34 -8.47 3.75
CA CYS A 33 -0.15 -8.24 2.94
C CYS A 33 1.08 -8.91 3.54
N LYS A 34 1.85 -9.61 2.71
CA LYS A 34 2.96 -10.46 3.17
C LYS A 34 4.30 -9.75 3.11
N THR A 35 4.52 -8.93 2.09
CA THR A 35 5.79 -8.25 1.85
C THR A 35 5.75 -6.80 2.31
N THR A 36 6.93 -6.22 2.53
CA THR A 36 7.06 -4.81 2.94
C THR A 36 6.60 -3.88 1.82
N GLU A 37 6.87 -4.23 0.57
CA GLU A 37 6.53 -3.47 -0.63
C GLU A 37 5.01 -3.43 -0.83
N GLU A 38 4.33 -4.56 -0.64
CA GLU A 38 2.88 -4.64 -0.72
C GLU A 38 2.22 -3.79 0.37
N ARG A 39 2.72 -3.87 1.60
CA ARG A 39 2.24 -3.04 2.72
C ARG A 39 2.45 -1.57 2.44
N GLU A 40 3.62 -1.18 1.94
CA GLU A 40 3.92 0.21 1.55
C GLU A 40 2.94 0.72 0.50
N PHE A 41 2.66 -0.09 -0.52
CA PHE A 41 1.72 0.25 -1.57
C PHE A 41 0.34 0.55 -1.00
N TYR A 42 -0.22 -0.36 -0.20
CA TYR A 42 -1.56 -0.15 0.36
C TYR A 42 -1.63 1.00 1.39
N LEU A 43 -0.59 1.19 2.21
CA LEU A 43 -0.49 2.33 3.13
C LEU A 43 -0.54 3.66 2.37
N ARG A 44 0.19 3.77 1.26
CA ARG A 44 0.24 4.99 0.44
C ARG A 44 -1.08 5.28 -0.25
N ILE A 45 -1.69 4.30 -0.92
CA ILE A 45 -2.95 4.55 -1.64
C ILE A 45 -4.09 4.83 -0.66
N ALA A 46 -4.13 4.15 0.49
CA ALA A 46 -5.16 4.39 1.50
C ALA A 46 -5.11 5.83 2.01
N LYS A 47 -3.90 6.37 2.24
CA LYS A 47 -3.69 7.77 2.61
C LYS A 47 -4.04 8.72 1.47
N ASN A 48 -3.44 8.52 0.29
CA ASN A 48 -3.52 9.48 -0.82
C ASN A 48 -4.95 9.61 -1.36
N GLU A 49 -5.67 8.49 -1.47
CA GLU A 49 -7.03 8.42 -2.00
C GLU A 49 -8.10 8.49 -0.90
N ASN A 50 -7.70 8.71 0.35
CA ASN A 50 -8.59 8.74 1.52
C ASN A 50 -9.57 7.55 1.57
N TYR A 51 -9.04 6.33 1.43
CA TYR A 51 -9.87 5.14 1.42
C TYR A 51 -10.66 4.98 2.71
N SER A 52 -11.93 4.66 2.57
CA SER A 52 -12.68 4.03 3.65
C SER A 52 -12.14 2.62 3.91
N PHE A 53 -12.39 2.09 5.10
CA PHE A 53 -11.96 0.73 5.43
C PHE A 53 -12.50 -0.31 4.42
N ARG A 54 -13.75 -0.14 3.98
CA ARG A 54 -14.38 -1.02 2.97
C ARG A 54 -13.72 -0.90 1.60
N GLU A 55 -13.30 0.29 1.23
CA GLU A 55 -12.58 0.53 -0.02
C GLU A 55 -11.21 -0.16 0.01
N LEU A 56 -10.45 0.01 1.09
CA LEU A 56 -9.16 -0.66 1.28
C LEU A 56 -9.31 -2.19 1.15
N GLU A 57 -10.27 -2.79 1.87
CA GLU A 57 -10.55 -4.22 1.81
C GLU A 57 -10.89 -4.69 0.39
N ARG A 58 -11.67 -3.90 -0.35
CA ARG A 58 -12.00 -4.20 -1.75
C ARG A 58 -10.74 -4.20 -2.62
N GLN A 59 -9.88 -3.20 -2.46
CA GLN A 59 -8.66 -3.08 -3.25
C GLN A 59 -7.69 -4.23 -2.98
N ILE A 60 -7.47 -4.57 -1.70
CA ILE A 60 -6.67 -5.73 -1.28
C ILE A 60 -7.23 -7.01 -1.90
N THR A 61 -8.55 -7.23 -1.78
CA THR A 61 -9.21 -8.43 -2.32
C THR A 61 -9.12 -8.51 -3.85
N SER A 62 -9.14 -7.35 -4.52
CA SER A 62 -9.01 -7.28 -5.98
C SER A 62 -7.58 -7.46 -6.51
N GLY A 63 -6.59 -7.58 -5.62
CA GLY A 63 -5.18 -7.74 -6.00
C GLY A 63 -4.66 -6.60 -6.87
N ILE A 64 -4.98 -5.35 -6.51
CA ILE A 64 -4.55 -4.20 -7.31
C ILE A 64 -3.02 -4.06 -7.27
N PHE A 65 -2.37 -4.40 -6.15
CA PHE A 65 -0.91 -4.39 -6.04
C PHE A 65 -0.25 -5.28 -7.11
N GLU A 66 -0.69 -6.54 -7.22
CA GLU A 66 -0.14 -7.51 -8.17
C GLU A 66 -0.35 -7.03 -9.60
N ARG A 67 -1.55 -6.52 -9.92
CA ARG A 67 -1.84 -5.97 -11.25
C ARG A 67 -0.99 -4.76 -11.57
N THR A 68 -0.77 -3.86 -10.62
CA THR A 68 0.10 -2.69 -10.80
C THR A 68 1.55 -3.11 -10.98
N MET A 69 2.06 -4.09 -10.22
CA MET A 69 3.43 -4.59 -10.36
C MET A 69 3.65 -5.32 -11.68
N ILE A 70 2.69 -6.12 -12.14
CA ILE A 70 2.74 -6.78 -13.47
C ILE A 70 2.66 -5.74 -14.59
N GLY A 71 1.82 -4.71 -14.44
CA GLY A 71 1.76 -3.61 -15.40
C GLY A 71 3.09 -2.87 -15.48
N ASN A 72 3.68 -2.53 -14.32
CA ASN A 72 4.95 -1.82 -14.26
C ASN A 72 6.12 -2.67 -14.77
N SER A 73 6.17 -3.97 -14.50
CA SER A 73 7.23 -4.84 -15.02
C SER A 73 7.20 -4.98 -16.54
N LYS A 74 6.01 -4.94 -17.16
CA LYS A 74 5.87 -4.88 -18.62
C LYS A 74 6.25 -3.51 -19.20
N VAL A 75 6.01 -2.44 -18.44
CA VAL A 75 6.32 -1.05 -18.83
C VAL A 75 7.79 -0.68 -18.54
N SER A 76 8.51 -1.41 -17.68
CA SER A 76 9.97 -1.24 -17.50
C SER A 76 10.77 -1.49 -18.78
N THR A 77 10.20 -2.13 -19.81
CA THR A 77 10.80 -2.25 -21.14
C THR A 77 10.48 -1.05 -22.05
N ALA A 78 9.49 -0.22 -21.70
CA ALA A 78 9.09 0.97 -22.45
C ALA A 78 8.43 2.03 -21.54
N LEU A 79 9.25 2.95 -21.02
CA LEU A 79 8.87 4.25 -20.41
C LEU A 79 8.14 4.18 -19.05
N THR A 80 8.91 4.23 -17.97
CA THR A 80 8.42 4.47 -16.61
C THR A 80 7.87 5.89 -16.46
N TYR A 81 6.56 6.02 -16.21
CA TYR A 81 5.99 7.25 -15.64
C TYR A 81 5.86 7.10 -14.11
N PRO A 82 6.25 8.11 -13.32
CA PRO A 82 6.13 8.05 -11.87
C PRO A 82 4.66 7.98 -11.46
N PHE A 83 4.37 7.16 -10.45
CA PHE A 83 3.08 6.87 -9.82
C PHE A 83 2.30 8.12 -9.29
N SER A 84 2.80 9.33 -9.51
CA SER A 84 2.21 10.59 -9.05
C SER A 84 1.04 11.09 -9.93
N LYS A 85 0.40 10.24 -10.74
CA LYS A 85 -0.63 10.67 -11.69
C LYS A 85 -1.75 9.66 -11.95
N LEU A 86 -2.18 8.92 -10.93
CA LEU A 86 -3.45 8.19 -10.97
C LEU A 86 -4.54 8.98 -10.22
N THR A 87 -4.76 10.22 -10.64
CA THR A 87 -6.04 10.89 -10.40
C THR A 87 -6.95 10.48 -11.56
N ILE A 88 -7.86 9.55 -11.29
CA ILE A 88 -8.87 9.09 -12.24
C ILE A 88 -9.81 10.27 -12.53
N LEU A 89 -9.97 10.63 -13.81
CA LEU A 89 -11.14 11.35 -14.33
C LEU A 89 -12.30 10.38 -14.47
#